data_AF-A0A1H3NK54-F1
#
_entry.id   AF-A0A1H3NK54-F1
#
_cell.length_a   1.000
_cell.length_b   1.000
_cell.length_c   1.000
_cell.angle_alpha   90.00
_cell.angle_beta   90.00
_cell.angle_gamma   90.00
#
_symmetry.space_group_name_H-M   'P 1'
#
loop_
_entity.id
_entity.type
_entity.pdbx_description
1 polymer ?
#
loop_
_entity_poly.entity_id
_entity_poly.type
_entity_poly.pdbx_seq_one_letter_code
_entity_poly.pdbx_strand_id
1 'polypeptide(L)'
;MDLDWLFDEDLPTYVYAVFGGVVGILVVTVHNLFIGSESYYHLSGVIVGSGFAGFLAANGSGHFKRAGMGAGILGTVPAFAWSSDFLRGWFITSVSEGGQIFAVVLLCFLILATGMLGTLIGVFGGFFGGWVAKKTNPEIRG
;
A
#
# COMPACT_ATOMS: atom_id res chain seq x y z
N MET A 1 1.79 15.83 23.17
CA MET A 1 2.62 16.08 21.98
C MET A 1 1.66 16.59 20.93
N ASP A 2 1.73 17.87 20.59
CA ASP A 2 0.89 18.44 19.55
C ASP A 2 1.29 17.84 18.20
N LEU A 3 0.30 17.31 17.48
CA LEU A 3 0.47 16.67 16.16
C LEU A 3 0.44 17.70 15.02
N ASP A 4 0.47 18.99 15.34
CA ASP A 4 0.37 20.09 14.39
C ASP A 4 1.48 20.05 13.34
N TRP A 5 2.66 19.56 13.75
CA TRP A 5 3.78 19.34 12.83
C TRP A 5 3.42 18.40 11.69
N LEU A 6 2.48 17.45 11.86
CA LEU A 6 2.11 16.49 10.83
C LEU A 6 1.35 17.13 9.65
N PHE A 7 0.94 18.39 9.75
CA PHE A 7 0.23 19.11 8.67
C PHE A 7 1.06 20.26 8.10
N ASP A 8 2.33 20.33 8.44
CA ASP A 8 3.22 21.36 7.90
C ASP A 8 3.36 21.20 6.37
N GLU A 9 3.30 22.29 5.62
CA GLU A 9 3.36 22.25 4.14
C GLU A 9 4.73 21.74 3.66
N ASP A 10 5.78 21.96 4.45
CA ASP A 10 7.15 21.56 4.15
C ASP A 10 7.42 20.06 4.37
N LEU A 11 6.45 19.31 4.91
CA LEU A 11 6.65 17.90 5.21
C LEU A 11 6.75 17.05 3.94
N PRO A 12 7.83 16.28 3.78
CA PRO A 12 8.00 15.45 2.61
C PRO A 12 6.86 14.43 2.45
N THR A 13 6.35 14.32 1.23
CA THR A 13 5.22 13.43 0.90
C THR A 13 5.44 11.96 1.27
N TYR A 14 6.71 11.51 1.32
CA TYR A 14 7.05 10.15 1.72
C TYR A 14 6.71 9.86 3.19
N VAL A 15 6.67 10.87 4.06
CA VAL A 15 6.32 10.69 5.49
C VAL A 15 4.88 10.20 5.60
N TYR A 16 3.96 10.85 4.89
CA TYR A 16 2.56 10.42 4.80
C TYR A 16 2.41 9.03 4.19
N ALA A 17 3.21 8.72 3.16
CA ALA A 17 3.23 7.39 2.56
C ALA A 17 3.68 6.31 3.56
N VAL A 18 4.71 6.58 4.36
CA VAL A 18 5.19 5.67 5.41
C VAL A 18 4.13 5.49 6.49
N PHE A 19 3.53 6.57 6.98
CA PHE A 19 2.47 6.48 7.99
C PHE A 19 1.27 5.67 7.51
N GLY A 20 0.73 5.99 6.33
CA GLY A 20 -0.38 5.21 5.77
C GLY A 20 0.02 3.78 5.43
N GLY A 21 1.26 3.54 5.00
CA GLY A 21 1.81 2.20 4.78
C GLY A 21 1.82 1.37 6.06
N VAL A 22 2.32 1.93 7.17
CA VAL A 22 2.34 1.26 8.49
C VAL A 22 0.91 0.98 8.97
N VAL A 23 0.00 1.95 8.86
CA VAL A 23 -1.42 1.73 9.19
C VAL A 23 -2.00 0.62 8.33
N GLY A 24 -1.72 0.62 7.02
CA GLY A 24 -2.17 -0.42 6.10
C GLY A 24 -1.65 -1.80 6.49
N ILE A 25 -0.36 -1.92 6.80
CA ILE A 25 0.27 -3.16 7.29
C ILE A 25 -0.46 -3.68 8.52
N LEU A 26 -0.69 -2.83 9.52
CA LEU A 26 -1.36 -3.21 10.77
C LEU A 26 -2.78 -3.70 10.49
N VAL A 27 -3.58 -2.94 9.73
CA VAL A 27 -4.98 -3.30 9.44
C VAL A 27 -5.05 -4.60 8.65
N VAL A 28 -4.21 -4.78 7.62
CA VAL A 28 -4.14 -6.01 6.85
C VAL A 28 -3.77 -7.20 7.74
N THR A 29 -2.74 -7.06 8.58
CA THR A 29 -2.24 -8.13 9.45
C THR A 29 -3.29 -8.54 10.47
N VAL A 30 -3.89 -7.56 11.17
CA VAL A 30 -4.96 -7.79 12.15
C VAL A 30 -6.16 -8.46 11.48
N HIS A 31 -6.63 -7.94 10.35
CA HIS A 31 -7.79 -8.49 9.65
C HIS A 31 -7.59 -9.97 9.27
N ASN A 32 -6.44 -10.30 8.70
CA ASN A 32 -6.13 -11.66 8.27
C ASN A 32 -5.86 -12.62 9.45
N LEU A 33 -5.36 -12.12 10.59
CA LEU A 33 -5.25 -12.91 11.83
C LEU A 33 -6.60 -13.26 12.43
N PHE A 34 -7.53 -12.29 12.49
CA PHE A 34 -8.82 -12.47 13.17
C PHE A 34 -9.86 -13.19 12.33
N ILE A 35 -9.87 -12.97 11.01
CA ILE A 35 -10.86 -13.57 10.11
C ILE A 35 -10.39 -14.91 9.53
N GLY A 36 -9.10 -15.20 9.65
CA GLY A 36 -8.48 -16.40 9.11
C GLY A 36 -8.11 -16.21 7.64
N SER A 37 -6.80 -16.14 7.38
CA SER A 37 -6.24 -16.03 6.03
C SER A 37 -6.34 -17.31 5.21
N GLU A 38 -6.78 -18.42 5.79
CA GLU A 38 -6.64 -19.77 5.22
C GLU A 38 -7.48 -19.98 3.95
N SER A 39 -8.50 -19.15 3.72
CA SER A 39 -9.35 -19.24 2.53
C SER A 39 -9.08 -18.12 1.51
N TYR A 40 -8.95 -16.86 1.96
CA TYR A 40 -8.71 -15.70 1.09
C TYR A 40 -7.93 -14.60 1.82
N TYR A 41 -6.78 -14.20 1.27
CA TYR A 41 -6.01 -13.08 1.82
C TYR A 41 -6.62 -11.73 1.38
N HIS A 42 -7.05 -10.91 2.34
CA HIS A 42 -7.70 -9.64 2.05
C HIS A 42 -6.74 -8.45 2.16
N LEU A 43 -6.67 -7.66 1.08
CA LEU A 43 -5.88 -6.41 0.97
C LEU A 43 -6.69 -5.15 1.32
N SER A 44 -7.87 -5.29 1.92
CA SER A 44 -8.74 -4.16 2.29
C SER A 44 -8.03 -3.14 3.19
N GLY A 45 -7.15 -3.59 4.08
CA GLY A 45 -6.35 -2.71 4.92
C GLY A 45 -5.38 -1.81 4.14
N VAL A 46 -4.95 -2.21 2.94
CA VAL A 46 -4.12 -1.35 2.07
C VAL A 46 -4.91 -0.14 1.60
N ILE A 47 -6.20 -0.32 1.27
CA ILE A 47 -7.09 0.79 0.89
C ILE A 47 -7.22 1.77 2.06
N VAL A 48 -7.40 1.26 3.27
CA VAL A 48 -7.50 2.08 4.49
C VAL A 48 -6.21 2.88 4.72
N GLY A 49 -5.06 2.22 4.68
CA GLY A 49 -3.75 2.85 4.85
C GLY A 49 -3.47 3.91 3.79
N SER A 50 -3.74 3.61 2.52
CA SER A 50 -3.58 4.56 1.41
C SER A 50 -4.56 5.73 1.47
N GLY A 51 -5.79 5.48 1.91
CA GLY A 51 -6.77 6.53 2.20
C GLY A 51 -6.32 7.46 3.31
N PHE A 52 -5.80 6.90 4.39
CA PHE A 52 -5.24 7.68 5.49
C PHE A 52 -4.03 8.52 5.05
N ALA A 53 -3.09 7.93 4.28
CA ALA A 53 -1.98 8.68 3.67
C ALA A 53 -2.47 9.83 2.77
N GLY A 54 -3.47 9.57 1.93
CA GLY A 54 -4.06 10.58 1.05
C GLY A 54 -4.73 11.71 1.82
N PHE A 55 -5.44 11.39 2.90
CA PHE A 55 -6.08 12.37 3.76
C PHE A 55 -5.04 13.29 4.43
N LEU A 56 -3.99 12.71 5.04
CA LEU A 56 -2.94 13.48 5.69
C LEU A 56 -2.18 14.35 4.69
N ALA A 57 -1.75 13.77 3.56
CA ALA A 57 -1.02 14.50 2.54
C ALA A 57 -1.87 15.58 1.86
N ALA A 58 -3.19 15.45 1.80
CA ALA A 58 -4.05 16.53 1.31
C ALA A 58 -4.11 17.72 2.29
N ASN A 59 -4.02 17.48 3.60
CA ASN A 59 -4.00 18.52 4.63
C ASN A 59 -2.60 19.13 4.85
N GLY A 60 -1.53 18.46 4.41
CA GLY A 60 -0.15 18.96 4.47
C GLY A 60 0.41 19.25 3.08
N SER A 61 1.18 18.31 2.52
CA SER A 61 1.97 18.56 1.31
C SER A 61 1.19 18.76 -0.01
N GLY A 62 -0.14 18.58 -0.03
CA GLY A 62 -0.99 18.62 -1.22
C GLY A 62 -0.85 17.40 -2.18
N HIS A 63 0.13 16.53 -1.99
CA HIS A 63 0.46 15.44 -2.94
C HIS A 63 -0.23 14.10 -2.60
N PHE A 64 -1.53 14.13 -2.34
CA PHE A 64 -2.31 12.99 -1.83
C PHE A 64 -2.27 11.72 -2.69
N LYS A 65 -2.23 11.84 -4.03
CA LYS A 65 -2.11 10.68 -4.93
C LYS A 65 -0.76 9.96 -4.76
N ARG A 66 0.32 10.73 -4.60
CA ARG A 66 1.70 10.20 -4.47
C ARG A 66 1.90 9.58 -3.09
N ALA A 67 1.33 10.19 -2.04
CA ALA A 67 1.32 9.62 -0.70
C ALA A 67 0.55 8.28 -0.66
N GLY A 68 -0.67 8.25 -1.21
CA GLY A 68 -1.48 7.03 -1.28
C GLY A 68 -0.80 5.90 -2.06
N MET A 69 -0.15 6.22 -3.18
CA MET A 69 0.64 5.26 -3.98
C MET A 69 1.76 4.61 -3.15
N GLY A 70 2.57 5.42 -2.46
CA GLY A 70 3.65 4.89 -1.62
C GLY A 70 3.12 4.05 -0.46
N ALA A 71 2.04 4.50 0.19
CA ALA A 71 1.36 3.72 1.22
C ALA A 71 0.78 2.41 0.67
N GLY A 72 0.32 2.39 -0.57
CA GLY A 72 -0.21 1.19 -1.23
C GLY A 72 0.87 0.14 -1.46
N ILE A 73 2.04 0.56 -1.94
CA ILE A 73 3.21 -0.32 -2.11
C ILE A 73 3.69 -0.87 -0.77
N LEU A 74 3.76 -0.04 0.27
CA LEU A 74 4.18 -0.48 1.60
C LEU A 74 3.13 -1.40 2.24
N GLY A 75 1.84 -1.10 2.08
CA GLY A 75 0.74 -1.87 2.63
C GLY A 75 0.61 -3.27 2.05
N THR A 76 1.10 -3.53 0.83
CA THR A 76 1.09 -4.87 0.23
C THR A 76 2.23 -5.77 0.69
N VAL A 77 3.25 -5.24 1.40
CA VAL A 77 4.41 -6.02 1.87
C VAL A 77 4.01 -7.26 2.69
N PRO A 78 3.08 -7.20 3.64
CA PRO A 78 2.68 -8.38 4.42
C PRO A 78 2.04 -9.48 3.56
N ALA A 79 1.44 -9.13 2.42
CA ALA A 79 0.86 -10.10 1.50
C ALA A 79 1.91 -11.04 0.93
N PHE A 80 3.14 -10.55 0.71
CA PHE A 80 4.26 -11.38 0.28
C PHE A 80 4.72 -12.33 1.38
N ALA A 81 4.77 -11.86 2.63
CA ALA A 81 5.14 -12.70 3.77
C ALA A 81 4.13 -13.85 3.94
N TRP A 82 2.83 -13.55 3.84
CA TRP A 82 1.77 -14.55 3.94
C TRP A 82 1.68 -15.50 2.75
N SER A 83 2.04 -15.02 1.56
CA SER A 83 2.04 -15.83 0.33
C SER A 83 3.37 -16.57 0.12
N SER A 84 4.26 -16.61 1.12
CA SER A 84 5.62 -17.14 0.99
C SER A 84 5.67 -18.60 0.54
N ASP A 85 4.79 -19.46 1.05
CA ASP A 85 4.70 -20.86 0.62
C ASP A 85 4.23 -21.00 -0.83
N PHE A 86 3.23 -20.21 -1.24
CA PHE A 86 2.78 -20.13 -2.63
C PHE A 86 3.92 -19.66 -3.54
N LEU A 87 4.61 -18.57 -3.17
CA LEU A 87 5.72 -18.01 -3.94
C LEU A 87 6.85 -19.01 -4.10
N ARG A 88 7.18 -19.73 -3.03
CA ARG A 88 8.20 -20.78 -3.05
C ARG A 88 7.81 -21.93 -3.96
N GLY A 89 6.60 -22.45 -3.84
CA GLY A 89 6.10 -23.53 -4.69
C GLY A 89 6.10 -23.14 -6.16
N TRP A 90 5.52 -21.97 -6.46
CA TRP A 90 5.47 -21.42 -7.82
C TRP A 90 6.86 -21.20 -8.43
N PHE A 91 7.83 -20.72 -7.64
CA PHE A 91 9.20 -20.51 -8.12
C PHE A 91 9.90 -21.84 -8.42
N ILE A 92 9.78 -22.84 -7.53
CA ILE A 92 10.36 -24.17 -7.74
C ILE A 92 9.76 -24.83 -9.00
N THR A 93 8.44 -24.74 -9.18
CA THR A 93 7.77 -25.25 -10.39
C THR A 93 8.29 -24.55 -11.65
N SER A 94 8.39 -23.22 -11.61
CA SER A 94 8.92 -22.42 -12.73
C SER A 94 10.35 -22.82 -13.10
N VAL A 95 11.21 -23.10 -12.11
CA VAL A 95 12.57 -23.59 -12.33
C VAL A 95 12.56 -24.99 -12.96
N SER A 96 11.67 -25.88 -12.50
CA SER A 96 11.60 -27.26 -13.02
C SER A 96 11.09 -27.34 -14.46
N GLU A 97 10.17 -26.45 -14.86
CA GLU A 97 9.53 -26.50 -16.18
C GLU A 97 10.29 -25.69 -17.25
N GLY A 98 10.88 -24.55 -16.89
CA GLY A 98 11.51 -23.63 -17.83
C GLY A 98 12.99 -23.30 -17.54
N GLY A 99 13.56 -23.86 -16.47
CA GLY A 99 14.92 -23.57 -16.03
C GLY A 99 15.05 -22.26 -15.23
N GLN A 100 16.25 -22.01 -14.73
CA GLN A 100 16.52 -20.92 -13.78
C GLN A 100 16.28 -19.52 -14.38
N ILE A 101 16.68 -19.30 -15.64
CA ILE A 101 16.51 -17.99 -16.31
C ILE A 101 15.02 -17.65 -16.45
N PHE A 102 14.21 -18.64 -16.86
CA PHE A 102 12.76 -18.45 -17.01
C PHE A 102 12.09 -18.09 -15.68
N ALA A 103 12.44 -18.79 -14.60
CA ALA A 103 11.92 -18.51 -13.26
C ALA A 103 12.28 -17.10 -12.77
N VAL A 104 13.51 -16.63 -13.04
CA VAL A 104 13.94 -15.26 -12.69
C VAL A 104 13.13 -14.22 -13.46
N VAL A 105 12.94 -14.42 -14.77
CA VAL A 105 12.12 -13.51 -15.60
C VAL A 105 10.69 -13.45 -15.09
N LEU A 106 10.07 -14.59 -14.81
CA LEU A 106 8.72 -14.65 -14.25
C LEU A 106 8.65 -13.98 -12.87
N LEU A 107 9.65 -14.14 -12.01
CA LEU A 107 9.70 -13.48 -10.70
C LEU A 107 9.72 -11.95 -10.85
N CYS A 108 10.47 -11.42 -11.82
CA CYS A 108 10.46 -9.98 -12.12
C CYS A 108 9.06 -9.51 -12.55
N PHE A 109 8.38 -10.27 -13.42
CA PHE A 109 7.00 -9.95 -13.82
C PHE A 109 6.04 -10.01 -12.63
N LEU A 110 6.21 -10.97 -11.73
CA LEU A 110 5.39 -11.10 -10.53
C LEU A 110 5.58 -9.89 -9.60
N ILE A 111 6.82 -9.45 -9.36
CA ILE A 111 7.13 -8.26 -8.56
C ILE A 111 6.53 -7.01 -9.21
N LEU A 112 6.64 -6.86 -10.53
CA LEU A 112 6.05 -5.74 -11.25
C LEU A 112 4.52 -5.76 -11.18
N ALA A 113 3.88 -6.91 -11.38
CA ALA A 113 2.43 -7.05 -11.32
C ALA A 113 1.88 -6.74 -9.92
N THR A 114 2.52 -7.27 -8.89
CA THR A 114 2.13 -7.02 -7.48
C THR A 114 2.41 -5.57 -7.06
N GLY A 115 3.55 -4.99 -7.47
CA GLY A 115 3.85 -3.57 -7.30
C GLY A 115 2.83 -2.67 -8.00
N MET A 116 2.41 -3.04 -9.21
CA MET A 116 1.37 -2.32 -9.96
C MET A 116 0.02 -2.39 -9.27
N LEU A 117 -0.39 -3.56 -8.76
CA LEU A 117 -1.61 -3.70 -7.97
C LEU A 117 -1.58 -2.84 -6.71
N GLY A 118 -0.48 -2.88 -5.94
CA GLY A 118 -0.31 -2.03 -4.76
C GLY A 118 -0.35 -0.54 -5.09
N THR A 119 0.27 -0.15 -6.21
CA THR A 119 0.25 1.22 -6.73
C THR A 119 -1.18 1.65 -7.09
N LEU A 120 -1.93 0.82 -7.81
CA LEU A 120 -3.31 1.11 -8.21
C LEU A 120 -4.22 1.27 -7.00
N ILE A 121 -4.19 0.29 -6.08
CA ILE A 121 -4.91 0.36 -4.80
C ILE A 121 -4.54 1.64 -4.06
N GLY A 122 -3.24 1.95 -4.02
CA GLY A 122 -2.71 3.12 -3.36
C GLY A 122 -3.19 4.44 -3.96
N VAL A 123 -3.22 4.56 -5.29
CA VAL A 123 -3.74 5.74 -5.98
C VAL A 123 -5.23 5.93 -5.71
N PHE A 124 -6.02 4.85 -5.78
CA PHE A 124 -7.45 4.90 -5.47
C PHE A 124 -7.72 5.31 -4.02
N GLY A 125 -7.02 4.66 -3.06
CA GLY A 125 -7.10 5.01 -1.64
C GLY A 125 -6.70 6.47 -1.42
N GLY A 126 -5.54 6.88 -1.95
CA GLY A 126 -5.04 8.25 -1.83
C GLY A 126 -5.99 9.31 -2.40
N PHE A 127 -6.61 9.03 -3.55
CA PHE A 127 -7.63 9.89 -4.14
C PHE A 127 -8.86 10.03 -3.24
N PHE A 128 -9.36 8.92 -2.71
CA PHE A 128 -10.49 8.92 -1.78
C PHE A 128 -10.16 9.71 -0.50
N GLY A 129 -8.98 9.49 0.08
CA GLY A 129 -8.48 10.23 1.24
C GLY A 129 -8.41 11.74 1.01
N GLY A 130 -7.85 12.15 -0.13
CA GLY A 130 -7.79 13.56 -0.50
C GLY A 130 -9.16 14.18 -0.77
N TRP A 131 -10.10 13.42 -1.33
CA TRP A 131 -11.49 13.87 -1.49
C TRP A 131 -12.18 14.11 -0.14
N VAL A 132 -12.00 13.20 0.83
CA VAL A 132 -12.51 13.39 2.21
C VAL A 132 -11.88 14.62 2.85
N ALA A 133 -10.56 14.80 2.71
CA ALA A 133 -9.84 15.96 3.25
C ALA A 133 -10.42 17.29 2.74
N LYS A 134 -10.69 17.40 1.43
CA LYS A 134 -11.32 18.58 0.82
C LYS A 134 -12.74 18.84 1.32
N LYS A 135 -13.47 17.81 1.73
CA LYS A 135 -14.81 17.95 2.33
C LYS A 135 -14.74 18.47 3.76
N THR A 136 -13.71 18.08 4.52
CA THR A 136 -13.50 18.53 5.90
C THR A 136 -12.82 19.88 6.01
N ASN A 137 -11.92 20.21 5.07
CA ASN A 137 -11.23 21.50 5.03
C ASN A 137 -11.29 22.08 3.60
N PRO A 138 -12.21 23.02 3.33
CA PRO A 138 -12.40 23.59 2.00
C PRO A 138 -11.27 24.55 1.57
N GLU A 139 -10.33 24.90 2.46
CA GLU A 139 -9.15 25.72 2.12
C GLU A 139 -8.09 24.93 1.35
N ILE A 140 -8.16 23.59 1.38
CA ILE A 140 -7.27 22.70 0.63
C ILE A 140 -7.53 22.85 -0.87
N ARG A 141 -6.69 23.65 -1.53
CA ARG A 141 -6.64 23.77 -2.99
C ARG A 141 -5.61 22.78 -3.54
N GLY A 142 -6.09 21.76 -4.24
CA GLY A 142 -5.27 20.79 -4.97
C GLY A 142 -5.98 20.26 -6.19
#